data_AF-A0A1F9A6I2-F1
#
_entry.id   AF-A0A1F9A6I2-F1
#
_cell.length_a   1.000
_cell.length_b   1.000
_cell.length_c   1.000
_cell.angle_alpha   90.00
_cell.angle_beta   90.00
_cell.angle_gamma   90.00
#
_symmetry.space_group_name_H-M   'P 1'
#
loop_
_entity.id
_entity.type
_entity.pdbx_description
1 polymer ?
#
loop_
_entity_poly.entity_id
_entity_poly.type
_entity_poly.pdbx_seq_one_letter_code
_entity_poly.pdbx_strand_id
1 'polypeptide(L)'
;MEYETAGKTGTAQKASSTGRGYSEKRIGSFIGFAPADNPQLVITVIIDEPQGTSYGGVVAAPIFKAIGEQVLPYIGVYPKGVTYLVQATPQHSPSSILPGVDQKTINPPAQIAAKEIPEEPGVMPDFFGKTLRQVVLTAQKLGLDLKFVGSGKAVAQTPAPGQILQGEVQGIVRFQPAI
;
A
#
# COMPACT_ATOMS: atom_id res chain seq x y z
N MET A 1 -5.07 1.92 -14.63
CA MET A 1 -5.22 2.13 -13.20
C MET A 1 -6.58 1.58 -12.84
N GLU A 2 -6.63 0.64 -11.91
CA GLU A 2 -7.88 0.06 -11.40
C GLU A 2 -8.58 0.97 -10.37
N TYR A 3 -7.93 2.09 -10.02
CA TYR A 3 -8.51 3.18 -9.27
C TYR A 3 -9.13 4.19 -10.21
N GLU A 4 -10.29 4.72 -9.84
CA GLU A 4 -10.78 5.95 -10.44
C GLU A 4 -9.80 7.09 -10.14
N THR A 5 -9.48 7.87 -11.15
CA THR A 5 -8.51 8.97 -11.05
C THR A 5 -9.06 10.24 -11.66
N ALA A 6 -8.70 11.37 -11.06
CA ALA A 6 -8.91 12.68 -11.66
C ALA A 6 -7.54 13.36 -11.86
N GLY A 7 -7.39 14.06 -12.98
CA GLY A 7 -6.15 14.74 -13.27
C GLY A 7 -6.22 15.64 -14.49
N LYS A 8 -5.16 16.42 -14.68
CA LYS A 8 -5.03 17.40 -15.73
C LYS A 8 -3.68 17.30 -16.41
N THR A 9 -3.73 17.38 -17.74
CA THR A 9 -2.54 17.48 -18.59
C THR A 9 -2.02 18.90 -18.65
N GLY A 10 -0.70 19.03 -18.68
CA GLY A 10 0.04 20.26 -18.96
C GLY A 10 1.00 20.06 -20.12
N THR A 11 1.12 21.07 -20.98
CA THR A 11 2.12 21.11 -22.05
C THR A 11 2.51 22.57 -22.23
N ALA A 12 3.74 22.90 -21.87
CA ALA A 12 4.23 24.28 -21.85
C ALA A 12 5.46 24.41 -22.74
N GLN A 13 5.56 25.50 -23.51
CA GLN A 13 6.80 25.84 -24.22
C GLN A 13 7.76 26.52 -23.26
N LYS A 14 9.05 26.18 -23.36
CA LYS A 14 10.11 26.83 -22.57
C LYS A 14 10.43 28.19 -23.17
N ALA A 15 10.75 29.17 -22.33
CA ALA A 15 11.22 30.48 -22.80
C ALA A 15 12.47 30.34 -23.68
N SER A 16 12.56 31.17 -24.72
CA SER A 16 13.75 31.19 -25.59
C SER A 16 14.98 31.68 -24.83
N SER A 17 16.13 31.04 -25.04
CA SER A 17 17.42 31.50 -24.51
C SER A 17 17.87 32.84 -25.12
N THR A 18 17.26 33.27 -26.23
CA THR A 18 17.54 34.57 -26.86
C THR A 18 16.81 35.76 -26.20
N GLY A 19 16.00 35.50 -25.15
CA GLY A 19 15.34 36.54 -24.37
C GLY A 19 14.04 37.10 -24.98
N ARG A 20 13.60 36.60 -26.13
CA ARG A 20 12.28 36.93 -26.71
C ARG A 20 11.52 35.67 -27.11
N GLY A 21 10.25 35.59 -26.73
CA GLY A 21 9.34 34.53 -27.14
C GLY A 21 9.63 33.16 -26.53
N TYR A 22 9.11 32.13 -27.18
CA TYR A 22 9.21 30.73 -26.75
C TYR A 22 10.17 29.95 -27.66
N SER A 23 10.80 28.93 -27.10
CA SER A 23 11.60 27.96 -27.84
C SER A 23 10.74 26.80 -28.36
N GLU A 24 11.33 25.97 -29.23
CA GLU A 24 10.72 24.71 -29.65
C GLU A 24 10.70 23.64 -28.56
N LYS A 25 11.48 23.84 -27.48
CA LYS A 25 11.55 22.94 -26.34
C LYS A 25 10.28 23.06 -25.51
N ARG A 26 9.81 21.93 -25.02
CA ARG A 26 8.56 21.83 -24.25
C ARG A 26 8.74 21.03 -22.97
N ILE A 27 7.87 21.30 -22.02
CA ILE A 27 7.69 20.52 -20.80
C ILE A 27 6.33 19.83 -20.93
N GLY A 28 6.32 18.51 -20.83
CA GLY A 28 5.11 17.71 -20.75
C GLY A 28 4.83 17.33 -19.31
N SER A 29 3.62 17.54 -18.82
CA SER A 29 3.27 17.24 -17.44
C SER A 29 1.87 16.65 -17.25
N PHE A 30 1.70 15.95 -16.14
CA PHE A 30 0.41 15.46 -15.68
C PHE A 30 0.36 15.59 -14.16
N ILE A 31 -0.69 16.21 -13.64
CA ILE A 31 -0.99 16.22 -12.20
C ILE A 31 -2.34 15.55 -11.98
N GLY A 32 -2.42 14.71 -10.97
CA GLY A 32 -3.67 14.05 -10.63
C GLY A 32 -3.65 13.47 -9.22
N PHE A 33 -4.79 12.93 -8.83
CA PHE A 33 -4.96 12.25 -7.56
C PHE A 33 -5.78 10.97 -7.71
N ALA A 34 -5.57 10.06 -6.78
CA ALA A 34 -6.24 8.77 -6.72
C ALA A 34 -6.43 8.30 -5.26
N PRO A 35 -7.52 7.59 -4.95
CA PRO A 35 -8.77 7.48 -5.73
C PRO A 35 -9.45 8.85 -5.98
N ALA A 36 -10.31 8.96 -6.99
CA ALA A 36 -10.96 10.23 -7.34
C ALA A 36 -12.04 10.65 -6.34
N ASP A 37 -12.74 9.69 -5.74
CA ASP A 37 -13.84 9.89 -4.80
C ASP A 37 -13.37 10.14 -3.35
N ASN A 38 -12.26 9.52 -2.95
CA ASN A 38 -11.59 9.75 -1.67
C ASN A 38 -10.07 9.83 -1.88
N PRO A 39 -9.51 11.01 -2.25
CA PRO A 39 -8.11 11.14 -2.61
C PRO A 39 -7.15 10.80 -1.46
N GLN A 40 -6.25 9.84 -1.70
CA GLN A 40 -5.22 9.42 -0.74
C GLN A 40 -3.80 9.72 -1.22
N LEU A 41 -3.63 9.94 -2.52
CA LEU A 41 -2.34 10.19 -3.16
C LEU A 41 -2.49 11.25 -4.26
N VAL A 42 -1.64 12.27 -4.23
CA VAL A 42 -1.49 13.27 -5.31
C VAL A 42 -0.13 13.03 -5.95
N ILE A 43 -0.09 12.96 -7.28
CA ILE A 43 1.14 12.76 -8.05
C ILE A 43 1.22 13.86 -9.10
N THR A 44 2.38 14.51 -9.18
CA THR A 44 2.75 15.36 -10.31
C THR A 44 3.92 14.72 -11.04
N VAL A 45 3.81 14.63 -12.37
CA VAL A 45 4.86 14.13 -13.24
C VAL A 45 5.21 15.26 -14.21
N ILE A 46 6.49 15.60 -14.26
CA ILE A 46 7.03 16.66 -15.11
C ILE A 46 8.19 16.05 -15.90
N ILE A 47 8.08 16.07 -17.23
CA ILE A 47 9.12 15.64 -18.14
C ILE A 47 9.64 16.86 -18.88
N ASP A 48 10.90 17.19 -18.63
CA ASP A 48 11.59 18.29 -19.30
C ASP A 48 12.15 17.80 -20.65
N GLU A 49 11.87 18.55 -21.71
CA GLU A 49 12.36 18.32 -23.07
C GLU A 49 12.25 16.85 -23.56
N PRO A 50 11.05 16.22 -23.51
CA PRO A 50 10.86 14.85 -23.97
C PRO A 50 11.19 14.74 -25.46
N GLN A 51 11.87 13.65 -25.84
CA GLN A 51 12.15 13.36 -27.24
C GLN A 51 10.87 12.88 -27.94
N GLY A 52 10.62 13.39 -29.15
CA GLY A 52 9.39 13.10 -29.89
C GLY A 52 8.21 13.95 -29.43
N THR A 53 7.12 13.32 -28.99
CA THR A 53 5.92 14.03 -28.56
C THR A 53 6.09 14.64 -27.16
N SER A 54 5.60 15.87 -26.96
CA SER A 54 5.66 16.55 -25.65
C SER A 54 4.30 16.71 -24.98
N TYR A 55 3.24 16.13 -25.55
CA TYR A 55 1.91 16.21 -24.96
C TYR A 55 1.89 15.51 -23.60
N GLY A 56 1.59 16.24 -22.53
CA GLY A 56 1.63 15.73 -21.17
C GLY A 56 0.75 14.50 -20.95
N GLY A 57 -0.38 14.41 -21.65
CA GLY A 57 -1.22 13.21 -21.62
C GLY A 57 -0.56 11.97 -22.21
N VAL A 58 0.39 12.12 -23.12
CA VAL A 58 1.11 11.00 -23.75
C VAL A 58 2.36 10.64 -22.97
N VAL A 59 3.15 11.64 -22.55
CA VAL A 59 4.45 11.38 -21.90
C VAL A 59 4.36 11.20 -20.39
N ALA A 60 3.45 11.92 -19.71
CA ALA A 60 3.43 11.98 -18.25
C ALA A 60 2.30 11.15 -17.62
N ALA A 61 1.15 11.02 -18.28
CA ALA A 61 0.02 10.24 -17.74
C ALA A 61 0.31 8.73 -17.56
N PRO A 62 1.06 8.04 -18.45
CA PRO A 62 1.42 6.63 -18.22
C PRO A 62 2.31 6.43 -16.99
N ILE A 63 3.19 7.40 -16.71
CA ILE A 63 4.06 7.39 -15.54
C ILE A 63 3.24 7.61 -14.26
N PHE A 64 2.31 8.58 -14.29
CA PHE A 64 1.33 8.76 -13.21
C PHE A 64 0.59 7.45 -12.90
N LYS A 65 0.15 6.73 -13.94
CA LYS A 65 -0.49 5.42 -13.80
C LYS A 65 0.42 4.41 -13.10
N ALA A 66 1.64 4.23 -13.59
CA ALA A 66 2.58 3.25 -13.07
C ALA A 66 2.95 3.53 -11.60
N ILE A 67 3.15 4.79 -11.22
CA ILE A 67 3.42 5.18 -9.83
C ILE A 67 2.21 4.88 -8.96
N GLY A 68 1.00 5.30 -9.37
CA GLY A 68 -0.21 5.08 -8.59
C GLY A 68 -0.50 3.60 -8.34
N GLU A 69 -0.34 2.75 -9.36
CA GLU A 69 -0.56 1.29 -9.26
C GLU A 69 0.39 0.59 -8.28
N GLN A 70 1.58 1.14 -8.05
CA GLN A 70 2.54 0.58 -7.07
C GLN A 70 2.36 1.19 -5.67
N VAL A 71 2.15 2.51 -5.59
CA VAL A 71 2.15 3.23 -4.32
C VAL A 71 0.84 3.02 -3.56
N LEU A 72 -0.32 3.00 -4.23
CA LEU A 72 -1.61 2.89 -3.56
C LEU A 72 -1.74 1.57 -2.76
N PRO A 73 -1.44 0.38 -3.32
CA PRO A 73 -1.42 -0.85 -2.53
C PRO A 73 -0.37 -0.82 -1.42
N TYR A 74 0.80 -0.23 -1.69
CA TYR A 74 1.87 -0.10 -0.70
C TYR A 74 1.45 0.70 0.54
N ILE A 75 0.61 1.72 0.37
CA ILE A 75 0.03 2.51 1.48
C ILE A 75 -1.30 1.95 1.99
N GLY A 76 -1.71 0.76 1.54
CA GLY A 76 -2.91 0.07 2.01
C GLY A 76 -4.23 0.57 1.41
N VAL A 77 -4.17 1.31 0.30
CA VAL A 77 -5.34 1.77 -0.46
C VAL A 77 -5.56 0.81 -1.62
N TYR A 78 -6.68 0.10 -1.63
CA TYR A 78 -6.99 -0.91 -2.64
C TYR A 78 -8.15 -0.47 -3.55
N PRO A 79 -8.13 -0.84 -4.83
CA PRO A 79 -9.22 -0.56 -5.76
C PRO A 79 -10.47 -1.34 -5.36
N LYS A 80 -11.62 -0.73 -5.60
CA LYS A 80 -12.92 -1.34 -5.30
C LYS A 80 -13.17 -2.52 -6.24
N GLY A 81 -13.73 -3.61 -5.72
CA GLY A 81 -14.15 -4.76 -6.53
C GLY A 81 -13.04 -5.75 -6.92
N VAL A 82 -11.79 -5.51 -6.51
CA VAL A 82 -10.68 -6.46 -6.72
C VAL A 82 -10.50 -7.32 -5.48
N THR A 83 -10.62 -8.64 -5.64
CA THR A 83 -10.27 -9.61 -4.60
C THR A 83 -8.79 -9.94 -4.75
N TYR A 84 -7.98 -9.54 -3.76
CA TYR A 84 -6.57 -9.88 -3.73
C TYR A 84 -6.40 -11.30 -3.20
N LEU A 85 -6.19 -12.27 -4.10
CA LEU A 85 -5.72 -13.59 -3.74
C LEU A 85 -4.21 -13.50 -3.49
N VAL A 86 -3.82 -13.30 -2.23
CA VAL A 86 -2.41 -13.37 -1.85
C VAL A 86 -2.05 -14.84 -1.73
N GLN A 87 -1.50 -15.42 -2.79
CA GLN A 87 -0.78 -16.69 -2.64
C GLN A 87 0.48 -16.40 -1.83
N ALA A 88 0.53 -16.89 -0.59
CA ALA A 88 1.74 -16.90 0.20
C ALA A 88 2.79 -17.76 -0.54
N THR A 89 3.62 -17.14 -1.36
CA THR A 89 4.85 -17.78 -1.83
C THR A 89 5.84 -17.66 -0.67
N PRO A 90 6.34 -18.77 -0.12
CA PRO A 90 7.41 -18.70 0.87
C PRO A 90 8.68 -18.22 0.15
N GLN A 91 8.91 -16.92 0.12
CA GLN A 91 10.18 -16.35 -0.29
C GLN A 91 10.71 -15.40 0.79
N HIS A 92 11.87 -15.81 1.31
CA HIS A 92 12.71 -15.21 2.36
C HIS A 92 12.23 -15.46 3.79
N SER A 93 12.66 -16.61 4.33
CA SER A 93 13.13 -16.70 5.71
C SER A 93 14.20 -15.61 5.91
N PRO A 94 14.02 -14.63 6.81
CA PRO A 94 15.13 -13.80 7.22
C PRO A 94 16.13 -14.70 7.93
N SER A 95 17.25 -14.99 7.25
CA SER A 95 18.43 -15.58 7.90
C SER A 95 18.83 -14.66 9.05
N SER A 96 18.75 -15.23 10.24
CA SER A 96 19.13 -14.61 11.50
C SER A 96 20.63 -14.36 11.54
N ILE A 97 21.11 -13.14 11.28
CA ILE A 97 22.35 -12.64 11.88
C ILE A 97 22.30 -11.10 12.03
N LEU A 98 22.10 -10.62 13.26
CA LEU A 98 22.77 -9.43 13.77
C LEU A 98 23.30 -9.77 15.16
N PRO A 99 24.63 -9.80 15.38
CA PRO A 99 25.21 -9.86 16.72
C PRO A 99 25.20 -8.46 17.33
N GLY A 100 24.62 -8.33 18.52
CA GLY A 100 24.90 -7.22 19.44
C GLY A 100 24.13 -5.92 19.20
N VAL A 101 22.94 -5.81 19.78
CA VAL A 101 22.44 -4.52 20.32
C VAL A 101 21.83 -4.81 21.68
N ASP A 102 22.50 -4.32 22.72
CA ASP A 102 22.14 -4.42 24.13
C ASP A 102 20.75 -3.84 24.41
N GLN A 103 19.92 -4.66 25.08
CA GLN A 103 18.67 -4.22 25.68
C GLN A 103 18.97 -3.56 27.03
N LYS A 104 18.73 -2.25 27.17
CA LYS A 104 18.56 -1.66 28.51
C LYS A 104 17.57 -0.48 28.53
N THR A 105 16.38 -0.82 29.02
CA THR A 105 15.57 -0.07 29.99
C THR A 105 15.01 1.30 29.59
N ILE A 106 13.71 1.34 29.25
CA ILE A 106 12.76 2.35 29.78
C ILE A 106 11.35 1.72 29.89
N ASN A 107 10.87 1.52 31.13
CA ASN A 107 9.43 1.52 31.54
C ASN A 107 9.24 2.81 32.39
N PRO A 108 8.05 3.37 32.69
CA PRO A 108 6.66 2.80 32.75
C PRO A 108 5.55 3.81 32.25
N PRO A 109 4.21 3.72 32.54
CA PRO A 109 3.40 2.72 33.27
C PRO A 109 2.10 2.19 32.60
N ALA A 110 1.67 1.01 33.11
CA ALA A 110 0.32 0.41 33.28
C ALA A 110 -0.95 1.11 32.72
N GLN A 111 -2.05 0.47 32.30
CA GLN A 111 -2.51 -0.91 32.07
C GLN A 111 -3.91 -0.78 31.43
N ILE A 112 -4.23 -1.52 30.35
CA ILE A 112 -5.54 -2.19 30.22
C ILE A 112 -5.24 -3.58 29.65
N ALA A 113 -5.62 -4.60 30.43
CA ALA A 113 -5.38 -6.00 30.16
C ALA A 113 -6.08 -6.46 28.87
N ALA A 114 -5.31 -6.72 27.82
CA ALA A 114 -5.69 -7.68 26.79
C ALA A 114 -4.93 -8.98 27.13
N LYS A 115 -5.68 -10.02 27.47
CA LYS A 115 -5.19 -11.37 27.75
C LYS A 115 -4.31 -11.81 26.58
N GLU A 116 -3.01 -11.96 26.78
CA GLU A 116 -2.08 -12.40 25.72
C GLU A 116 -2.48 -13.80 25.26
N ILE A 117 -3.07 -13.89 24.07
CA ILE A 117 -3.39 -15.16 23.41
C ILE A 117 -2.09 -15.64 22.76
N PRO A 118 -1.64 -16.89 22.99
CA PRO A 118 -0.37 -17.39 22.45
C PRO A 118 -0.32 -17.26 20.92
N GLU A 119 0.68 -16.54 20.40
CA GLU A 119 0.98 -16.44 18.96
C GLU A 119 1.74 -17.69 18.49
N GLU A 120 1.10 -18.86 18.57
CA GLU A 120 1.69 -20.13 18.14
C GLU A 120 1.43 -20.38 16.64
N PRO A 121 2.36 -21.03 15.91
CA PRO A 121 2.17 -21.42 14.51
C PRO A 121 0.90 -22.28 14.35
N GLY A 122 0.03 -21.92 13.39
CA GLY A 122 -1.23 -22.61 13.16
C GLY A 122 -2.39 -22.20 14.07
N VAL A 123 -2.23 -21.18 14.92
CA VAL A 123 -3.31 -20.56 15.70
C VAL A 123 -3.68 -19.21 15.12
N MET A 124 -4.98 -18.90 15.06
CA MET A 124 -5.50 -17.63 14.57
C MET A 124 -5.18 -16.49 15.55
N PRO A 125 -4.32 -15.51 15.19
CA PRO A 125 -3.97 -14.38 16.06
C PRO A 125 -5.12 -13.37 16.18
N ASP A 126 -5.10 -12.52 17.20
CA ASP A 126 -6.03 -11.39 17.27
C ASP A 126 -5.57 -10.27 16.32
N PHE A 127 -6.37 -10.05 15.27
CA PHE A 127 -6.17 -9.01 14.28
C PHE A 127 -7.04 -7.78 14.52
N PHE A 128 -7.92 -7.76 15.52
CA PHE A 128 -8.82 -6.63 15.76
C PHE A 128 -8.03 -5.31 15.92
N GLY A 129 -8.42 -4.28 15.17
CA GLY A 129 -7.78 -2.97 15.16
C GLY A 129 -6.45 -2.88 14.40
N LYS A 130 -5.85 -3.99 13.97
CA LYS A 130 -4.59 -3.99 13.21
C LYS A 130 -4.83 -3.53 11.77
N THR A 131 -3.82 -2.92 11.18
CA THR A 131 -3.83 -2.55 9.75
C THR A 131 -3.55 -3.77 8.89
N LEU A 132 -3.99 -3.77 7.63
CA LEU A 132 -3.70 -4.87 6.71
C LEU A 132 -2.20 -5.21 6.64
N ARG A 133 -1.31 -4.20 6.65
CA ARG A 133 0.14 -4.42 6.71
C ARG A 133 0.55 -5.23 7.94
N GLN A 134 0.06 -4.86 9.12
CA GLN A 134 0.37 -5.57 10.36
C GLN A 134 -0.17 -7.00 10.32
N VAL A 135 -1.40 -7.19 9.82
CA VAL A 135 -2.03 -8.51 9.66
C VAL A 135 -1.22 -9.39 8.70
N VAL A 136 -0.81 -8.86 7.54
CA VAL A 136 0.00 -9.59 6.55
C VAL A 136 1.36 -9.98 7.11
N LEU A 137 2.04 -9.08 7.81
CA LEU A 137 3.35 -9.36 8.42
C LEU A 137 3.24 -10.47 9.48
N THR A 138 2.23 -10.41 10.34
CA THR A 138 1.97 -11.44 11.34
C THR A 138 1.59 -12.78 10.69
N ALA A 139 0.77 -12.77 9.64
CA ALA A 139 0.40 -13.97 8.91
C ALA A 139 1.60 -14.65 8.23
N GLN A 140 2.50 -13.88 7.62
CA GLN A 140 3.73 -14.41 7.03
C GLN A 140 4.68 -14.99 8.08
N LYS A 141 4.84 -14.29 9.21
CA LYS A 141 5.67 -14.75 10.33
C LYS A 141 5.18 -16.09 10.89
N LEU A 142 3.87 -16.30 10.91
CA LEU A 142 3.22 -17.50 11.46
C LEU A 142 2.87 -18.56 10.40
N GLY A 143 3.15 -18.31 9.12
CA GLY A 143 2.85 -19.22 8.01
C GLY A 143 1.36 -19.48 7.79
N LEU A 144 0.51 -18.48 8.04
CA LEU A 144 -0.96 -18.60 7.95
C LEU A 144 -1.48 -18.26 6.55
N ASP A 145 -2.34 -19.11 6.00
CA ASP A 145 -3.10 -18.82 4.76
C ASP A 145 -4.40 -18.07 5.10
N LEU A 146 -4.46 -16.78 4.75
CA LEU A 146 -5.55 -15.89 5.09
C LEU A 146 -6.14 -15.20 3.85
N LYS A 147 -7.47 -15.14 3.79
CA LYS A 147 -8.24 -14.30 2.87
C LYS A 147 -8.57 -12.95 3.52
N PHE A 148 -8.26 -11.87 2.84
CA PHE A 148 -8.51 -10.51 3.32
C PHE A 148 -9.67 -9.87 2.56
N VAL A 149 -10.60 -9.23 3.27
CA VAL A 149 -11.78 -8.57 2.68
C VAL A 149 -11.92 -7.15 3.23
N GLY A 150 -11.89 -6.14 2.37
CA GLY A 150 -12.09 -4.72 2.73
C GLY A 150 -10.80 -3.91 2.87
N SER A 151 -10.90 -2.72 3.43
CA SER A 151 -9.78 -1.78 3.64
C SER A 151 -9.83 -1.14 5.03
N GLY A 152 -8.72 -0.60 5.52
CA GLY A 152 -8.64 0.09 6.81
C GLY A 152 -8.19 -0.80 7.98
N LYS A 153 -8.93 -0.79 9.08
CA LYS A 153 -8.61 -1.56 10.30
C LYS A 153 -9.41 -2.86 10.32
N ALA A 154 -8.80 -3.95 10.79
CA ALA A 154 -9.48 -5.23 10.94
C ALA A 154 -10.56 -5.13 12.03
N VAL A 155 -11.79 -5.49 11.67
CA VAL A 155 -12.98 -5.41 12.54
C VAL A 155 -13.57 -6.78 12.85
N ALA A 156 -13.25 -7.78 12.04
CA ALA A 156 -13.70 -9.15 12.28
C ALA A 156 -12.70 -10.14 11.70
N GLN A 157 -12.67 -11.32 12.30
CA GLN A 157 -11.86 -12.43 11.85
C GLN A 157 -12.59 -13.75 12.02
N THR A 158 -12.23 -14.74 11.22
CA THR A 158 -12.77 -16.09 11.29
C THR A 158 -11.64 -17.06 10.94
N PRO A 159 -11.31 -18.07 11.76
CA PRO A 159 -11.86 -18.40 13.08
C PRO A 159 -11.62 -17.33 14.16
N ALA A 160 -12.17 -17.51 15.37
CA ALA A 160 -11.97 -16.59 16.49
C ALA A 160 -10.49 -16.58 16.95
N PRO A 161 -10.01 -15.50 17.59
CA PRO A 161 -8.65 -15.46 18.14
C PRO A 161 -8.38 -16.67 19.05
N GLY A 162 -7.24 -17.33 18.87
CA GLY A 162 -6.84 -18.52 19.63
C GLY A 162 -7.39 -19.85 19.10
N GLN A 163 -8.22 -19.85 18.04
CA GLN A 163 -8.65 -21.09 17.39
C GLN A 163 -7.59 -21.62 16.41
N ILE A 164 -7.48 -22.95 16.33
CA ILE A 164 -6.51 -23.63 15.48
C ILE A 164 -6.98 -23.60 14.02
N LEU A 165 -6.08 -23.22 13.12
CA LEU A 165 -6.24 -23.33 11.66
C LEU A 165 -5.72 -24.71 11.23
N GLN A 166 -6.46 -25.77 11.58
CA GLN A 166 -6.17 -27.15 11.14
C GLN A 166 -7.19 -27.58 10.08
N GLY A 167 -6.70 -27.96 8.90
CA GLY A 167 -7.51 -28.35 7.74
C GLY A 167 -7.66 -27.25 6.68
N GLU A 168 -8.40 -27.52 5.61
CA GLU A 168 -8.68 -26.64 4.44
C GLU A 168 -9.43 -25.33 4.79
N VAL A 169 -9.46 -24.95 6.07
CA VAL A 169 -10.13 -23.78 6.61
C VAL A 169 -9.23 -22.57 6.41
N GLN A 170 -9.44 -21.84 5.32
CA GLN A 170 -8.82 -20.55 5.08
C GLN A 170 -9.33 -19.53 6.11
N GLY A 171 -8.42 -18.87 6.84
CA GLY A 171 -8.79 -17.82 7.77
C GLY A 171 -9.25 -16.56 7.00
N ILE A 172 -10.31 -15.90 7.43
CA ILE A 172 -10.84 -14.67 6.81
C ILE A 172 -10.65 -13.51 7.78
N VAL A 173 -10.09 -12.40 7.31
CA VAL A 173 -10.02 -11.15 8.07
C VAL A 173 -10.75 -10.04 7.31
N ARG A 174 -11.72 -9.40 7.96
CA ARG A 174 -12.53 -8.31 7.41
C ARG A 174 -12.05 -6.97 7.93
N PHE A 175 -11.96 -5.99 7.05
CA PHE A 175 -11.48 -4.64 7.33
C PHE A 175 -12.56 -3.61 7.02
N GLN A 176 -12.63 -2.57 7.86
CA GLN A 176 -13.51 -1.42 7.67
C GLN A 176 -12.69 -0.12 7.57
N PRO A 177 -13.09 0.82 6.69
CA PRO A 177 -12.45 2.13 6.61
C PRO A 177 -12.47 2.84 7.96
N ALA A 178 -11.38 3.54 8.29
CA ALA A 178 -11.38 4.44 9.44
C ALA A 178 -12.28 5.64 9.12
N ILE A 179 -13.26 5.90 10.00
CA ILE A 179 -14.11 7.10 9.99
C ILE A 179 -13.27 8.31 10.41
#